data_AF-A0A9N9XUX5-F1
#
_entry.id   AF-A0A9N9XUX5-F1
#
_cell.length_a   1.000
_cell.length_b   1.000
_cell.length_c   1.000
_cell.angle_alpha   90.00
_cell.angle_beta   90.00
_cell.angle_gamma   90.00
#
_symmetry.space_group_name_H-M   'P 1'
#
loop_
_entity.id
_entity.type
_entity.pdbx_description
1 polymer ?
#
loop_
_entity_poly.entity_id
_entity_poly.type
_entity_poly.pdbx_seq_one_letter_code
_entity_poly.pdbx_strand_id
1 'polypeptide(L)' 'MGPFLALRGSRSSAEETMNHPWLGMDTIHPESKIDTSKLKRYVIKKRWIKAVNTIIALKRMGAKIDTDLIHNDLLTTL' A
#
# COMPACT_ATOMS: atom_id res chain seq x y z
N MET A 1 5.92 -26.63 12.03
CA MET A 1 4.50 -26.94 11.71
C MET A 1 3.64 -25.93 12.47
N GLY A 2 3.14 -24.90 11.78
CA GLY A 2 2.68 -23.65 12.41
C GLY A 2 1.19 -23.63 12.81
N PRO A 3 0.79 -22.83 13.82
CA PRO A 3 -0.60 -22.55 14.12
C PRO A 3 -1.00 -21.20 13.49
N PHE A 4 -1.30 -21.19 12.18
CA PHE A 4 -1.86 -20.03 11.48
C PHE A 4 -3.38 -20.13 11.27
N LEU A 5 -4.07 -20.81 12.19
CA LEU A 5 -5.53 -20.80 12.27
C LEU A 5 -5.94 -19.88 13.43
N ALA A 6 -5.83 -18.57 13.21
CA ALA A 6 -6.50 -17.61 14.08
C ALA A 6 -8.02 -17.84 13.94
N LEU A 7 -8.60 -18.50 14.93
CA LEU A 7 -10.04 -18.80 15.00
C LEU A 7 -10.82 -17.49 14.82
N ARG A 8 -11.72 -17.46 13.83
CA ARG A 8 -12.52 -16.29 13.47
C ARG A 8 -13.29 -15.70 14.66
N GLY A 9 -13.60 -16.53 15.67
CA GLY A 9 -14.36 -16.18 16.86
C GLY A 9 -13.55 -15.62 18.04
N SER A 10 -12.22 -15.53 17.95
CA SER A 10 -11.39 -14.91 18.99
C SER A 10 -10.95 -13.47 18.65
N ARG A 11 -11.48 -12.91 17.56
CA ARG A 11 -11.26 -11.51 17.17
C ARG A 11 -12.34 -10.66 17.82
N SER A 12 -11.93 -9.59 18.49
CA SER A 12 -12.85 -8.57 19.01
C SER A 12 -13.65 -7.94 17.87
N SER A 13 -14.90 -7.55 18.18
CA SER A 13 -15.70 -6.71 17.29
C SER A 13 -15.04 -5.34 17.12
N ALA A 14 -15.41 -4.61 16.06
CA ALA A 14 -14.94 -3.24 15.85
C ALA A 14 -15.31 -2.34 17.05
N GLU A 15 -16.53 -2.48 17.56
CA GLU A 15 -17.04 -1.73 18.73
C GLU A 15 -16.24 -2.02 20.00
N GLU A 16 -15.90 -3.29 20.25
CA GLU A 16 -15.07 -3.70 21.39
C GLU A 16 -13.64 -3.17 21.27
N THR A 17 -13.10 -3.14 20.05
CA THR A 17 -11.73 -2.66 19.78
C THR A 17 -11.60 -1.15 19.99
N MET A 18 -12.67 -0.38 19.73
CA MET A 18 -12.67 1.06 19.96
C MET A 18 -12.50 1.44 21.43
N ASN A 19 -12.94 0.57 22.35
CA ASN A 19 -12.79 0.74 23.79
C ASN A 19 -11.47 0.16 24.33
N HIS A 20 -10.61 -0.38 23.47
CA HIS A 20 -9.37 -1.01 23.92
C HIS A 20 -8.39 0.06 24.46
N PRO A 21 -7.81 -0.13 25.67
CA PRO A 21 -6.95 0.88 26.30
C PRO A 21 -5.73 1.31 25.48
N TRP A 22 -5.26 0.48 24.55
CA TRP A 22 -4.19 0.86 23.61
C TRP A 22 -4.62 1.94 22.60
N LEU A 23 -5.91 1.99 22.25
CA LEU A 23 -6.47 2.95 21.30
C LEU A 23 -7.01 4.20 22.00
N GLY A 24 -7.55 4.04 23.21
CA GLY A 24 -8.06 5.12 24.04
C GLY A 24 -6.95 5.89 24.74
N MET A 25 -6.93 7.21 24.54
CA MET A 25 -6.06 8.20 25.18
C MET A 25 -4.59 8.18 24.76
N ASP A 26 -4.21 9.23 24.03
CA ASP A 26 -3.06 10.09 24.33
C ASP A 26 -1.76 9.39 24.77
N THR A 27 -1.40 8.30 24.10
CA THR A 27 0.01 7.92 23.94
C THR A 27 0.66 8.87 22.94
N ILE A 28 0.50 10.17 23.16
CA ILE A 28 1.44 11.18 22.73
C ILE A 28 2.70 10.82 23.50
N HIS A 29 3.49 9.88 22.98
CA HIS A 29 4.87 9.73 23.39
C HIS A 29 5.55 11.02 22.95
N PRO A 30 5.85 11.95 23.89
CA PRO A 30 6.53 13.16 23.49
C PRO A 30 7.92 12.71 23.01
N GLU A 31 8.18 12.95 21.72
CA GLU A 31 9.52 12.89 21.11
C GLU A 31 10.09 11.55 20.62
N SER A 32 9.28 10.51 20.43
CA SER A 32 9.79 9.38 19.62
C SER A 32 9.79 9.76 18.13
N LYS A 33 10.97 10.07 17.57
CA LYS A 33 11.14 10.22 16.12
C LYS A 33 10.86 8.87 15.45
N ILE A 34 9.64 8.68 14.96
CA ILE A 34 9.21 7.43 14.31
C ILE A 34 10.08 7.19 13.07
N ASP A 35 10.74 6.03 12.99
CA ASP A 35 11.43 5.63 11.76
C ASP A 35 10.42 5.26 10.67
N THR A 36 10.34 6.11 9.65
CA THR A 36 9.44 5.93 8.49
C THR A 36 10.12 5.26 7.31
N SER A 37 11.39 4.86 7.40
CA SER A 37 12.16 4.34 6.27
C SER A 37 11.52 3.09 5.66
N LYS A 38 11.05 2.17 6.51
CA LYS A 38 10.33 0.96 6.07
C LYS A 38 8.96 1.28 5.49
N LEU A 39 8.24 2.24 6.09
CA LEU A 39 6.92 2.68 5.61
C LEU A 39 7.03 3.32 4.22
N LYS A 40 8.00 4.22 4.01
CA LYS A 40 8.27 4.84 2.71
C LYS A 40 8.57 3.81 1.63
N ARG A 41 9.47 2.85 1.91
CA ARG A 41 9.78 1.73 1.01
C ARG A 41 8.52 0.92 0.69
N TYR A 42 7.72 0.60 1.69
CA TYR A 42 6.48 -0.14 1.53
C TYR A 42 5.47 0.59 0.65
N VAL A 43 5.26 1.90 0.88
CA VAL A 43 4.34 2.73 0.09
C VAL A 43 4.78 2.79 -1.37
N ILE A 44 6.07 3.01 -1.65
CA ILE A 44 6.61 3.01 -3.02
C ILE A 44 6.37 1.64 -3.68
N LYS A 45 6.69 0.54 -3.00
CA LYS A 45 6.44 -0.82 -3.49
C LYS A 45 4.96 -1.04 -3.82
N LYS A 46 4.04 -0.63 -2.95
CA LYS A 46 2.59 -0.77 -3.17
C LYS A 46 2.09 0.08 -4.33
N ARG A 47 2.63 1.29 -4.54
CA ARG A 47 2.29 2.13 -5.70
C ARG A 47 2.70 1.49 -7.01
N TRP A 48 3.90 0.91 -7.10
CA TRP A 48 4.34 0.16 -8.28
C TRP A 48 3.47 -1.06 -8.56
N ILE A 49 3.12 -1.83 -7.54
CA ILE A 49 2.21 -2.97 -7.70
C ILE A 49 0.84 -2.49 -8.23
N LYS A 50 0.30 -1.39 -7.69
CA LYS A 50 -0.97 -0.83 -8.16
C LYS A 50 -0.89 -0.39 -9.62
N ALA A 51 0.16 0.35 -10.00
CA ALA A 51 0.37 0.81 -11.38
C ALA A 51 0.48 -0.36 -12.37
N VAL A 52 1.30 -1.37 -12.06
CA VAL A 52 1.45 -2.56 -12.91
C VAL A 52 0.13 -3.33 -13.03
N ASN A 53 -0.58 -3.54 -11.91
CA ASN A 53 -1.88 -4.20 -11.94
C ASN A 53 -2.90 -3.42 -12.79
N THR A 54 -2.90 -2.09 -12.72
CA THR A 54 -3.73 -1.24 -13.56
C THR A 54 -3.38 -1.41 -15.04
N ILE A 55 -2.09 -1.39 -15.42
CA ILE A 55 -1.67 -1.61 -16.81
C ILE A 55 -2.10 -2.99 -17.30
N ILE A 56 -1.92 -4.04 -16.50
CA ILE A 56 -2.34 -5.41 -16.84
C ILE A 56 -3.87 -5.46 -17.02
N ALA A 57 -4.64 -4.82 -16.13
CA ALA A 57 -6.09 -4.77 -16.23
C ALA A 57 -6.54 -4.03 -17.50
N LEU A 58 -5.94 -2.89 -17.80
CA LEU A 58 -6.22 -2.12 -19.03
C LEU A 58 -5.92 -2.94 -20.29
N LYS A 59 -4.78 -3.65 -20.33
CA LYS A 59 -4.47 -4.57 -21.43
C LYS A 59 -5.52 -5.68 -21.56
N ARG A 60 -5.96 -6.27 -20.44
CA ARG A 60 -7.04 -7.28 -20.43
C ARG A 60 -8.38 -6.73 -20.92
N MET A 61 -8.63 -5.44 -20.70
CA MET A 61 -9.83 -4.75 -21.19
C MET A 61 -9.72 -4.35 -22.68
N GLY A 62 -8.60 -4.62 -23.35
CA GLY A 62 -8.39 -4.25 -24.75
C GLY A 62 -7.99 -2.79 -24.96
N ALA A 63 -7.55 -2.08 -23.91
CA ALA A 63 -7.01 -0.74 -24.05
C ALA A 63 -5.71 -0.78 -24.86
N LYS A 64 -5.62 0.06 -25.90
CA LYS A 64 -4.39 0.28 -26.68
C LYS A 64 -3.55 1.30 -25.93
N ILE A 65 -2.39 0.87 -25.42
CA ILE A 65 -1.43 1.74 -24.74
C ILE A 65 -0.26 1.90 -25.72
N ASP A 66 -0.22 3.03 -26.42
CA ASP A 66 0.86 3.35 -27.35
C ASP A 66 2.11 3.72 -26.55
N THR A 67 3.03 2.76 -26.41
CA THR A 67 4.28 2.94 -25.67
C THR A 67 5.32 3.75 -26.43
N ASP A 68 5.09 3.99 -27.72
CA ASP A 68 6.07 4.54 -28.66
C ASP A 68 6.15 6.08 -28.60
N LEU A 69 5.16 6.74 -27.98
CA LEU A 69 5.17 8.19 -27.73
C LEU A 69 6.32 8.63 -26.80
N ILE A 70 6.86 7.73 -25.97
CA ILE A 70 7.94 8.04 -25.03
C ILE A 70 9.30 8.15 -25.75
N HIS A 71 9.46 7.56 -26.93
CA HIS A 71 10.75 7.55 -27.63
C HIS A 71 10.99 8.81 -28.50
N ASN A 72 9.93 9.43 -29.04
CA ASN A 72 10.05 10.52 -30.02
C ASN A 72 10.33 11.91 -29.42
N ASP A 73 10.08 12.11 -28.12
CA ASP A 73 10.35 13.39 -27.44
C ASP A 73 11.85 13.60 -27.11
N LEU A 74 12.68 12.55 -27.21
CA LEU A 74 14.14 12.66 -26.97
C LEU A 74 14.97 12.91 -28.24
N LEU A 75 14.36 12.80 -29.43
CA LEU A 75 15.04 12.98 -30.72
C LEU A 75 14.61 14.24 -31.48
N THR A 76 13.65 15.01 -30.96
CA THR A 76 13.14 16.24 -31.59
C THR A 76 13.65 17.54 -30.94
N THR A 77 14.43 17.43 -29.85
CA THR A 77 15.04 18.56 -29.13
C THR A 77 16.57 18.69 -29.34
N LEU A 78 17.14 17.99 -30.32
CA LEU A 78 18.50 18.20 -30.84
C LEU A 78 18.41 18.69 -32.29
#